data_AF-A0A651E0L8-F1
#
_entry.id   AF-A0A651E0L8-F1
#
_cell.length_a   1.000
_cell.length_b   1.000
_cell.length_c   1.000
_cell.angle_alpha   90.00
_cell.angle_beta   90.00
_cell.angle_gamma   90.00
#
_symmetry.space_group_name_H-M   'P 1'
#
loop_
_entity.id
_entity.type
_entity.pdbx_description
1 polymer ?
#
loop_
_entity_poly.entity_id
_entity_poly.type
_entity_poly.pdbx_seq_one_letter_code
_entity_poly.pdbx_strand_id
1 'polypeptide(L)'
;MSLSQRYRNPNPEPVPFSLSTLAQAIEVEAPEVVFALLLGSAAEAQDLGGDHGAADTCTVPARSDLDIAVYLEAPPESNTATATSRVPVASPVPATAATPAALRSELDTLLALEAVCERVVPGVRADIGILNSAGVVYRYESLNGRLLVNRDPEAYAAFFSLTCRMYEEQILHFERQLRYRREAASTP
;
A
#
# COMPACT_ATOMS: atom_id res chain seq x y z
N MET A 1 3.15 30.28 -1.69
CA MET A 1 4.42 30.06 -0.98
C MET A 1 4.45 28.61 -0.54
N SER A 2 5.23 27.76 -1.22
CA SER A 2 5.40 26.36 -0.80
C SER A 2 6.26 26.35 0.45
N LEU A 3 5.69 25.91 1.58
CA LEU A 3 6.49 25.52 2.74
C LEU A 3 7.44 24.43 2.25
N SER A 4 8.72 24.79 2.12
CA SER A 4 9.68 23.96 1.41
C SER A 4 9.80 22.61 2.10
N GLN A 5 9.67 21.52 1.35
CA GLN A 5 9.84 20.13 1.80
C GLN A 5 11.17 19.87 2.54
N ARG A 6 12.12 20.83 2.51
CA ARG A 6 13.41 20.81 3.21
C ARG A 6 13.33 20.58 4.72
N TYR A 7 12.19 20.80 5.37
CA TYR A 7 12.04 20.58 6.81
C TYR A 7 11.35 19.25 7.18
N ARG A 8 10.83 18.48 6.22
CA ARG A 8 10.07 17.27 6.52
C ARG A 8 10.90 16.00 6.53
N ASN A 9 11.90 15.90 5.65
CA ASN A 9 12.71 14.69 5.49
C ASN A 9 14.18 14.99 5.86
N PRO A 10 14.69 14.42 6.96
CA PRO A 10 15.98 14.78 7.50
C PRO A 10 17.16 14.17 6.76
N ASN A 11 16.95 13.10 5.97
CA ASN A 11 18.04 12.40 5.27
C ASN A 11 18.68 13.29 4.18
N PRO A 12 19.91 13.80 4.39
CA PRO A 12 20.56 14.69 3.43
C PRO A 12 21.14 13.93 2.24
N GLU A 13 21.29 12.61 2.38
CA GLU A 13 21.91 11.69 1.43
C GLU A 13 20.96 10.53 1.13
N PRO A 14 21.12 9.85 -0.02
CA PRO A 14 20.35 8.65 -0.33
C PRO A 14 20.62 7.55 0.71
N VAL A 15 19.57 6.85 1.14
CA VAL A 15 19.67 5.79 2.16
C VAL A 15 19.41 4.44 1.53
N PRO A 16 20.44 3.58 1.37
CA PRO A 16 20.25 2.24 0.84
C PRO A 16 19.62 1.32 1.89
N PHE A 17 18.78 0.38 1.46
CA PHE A 17 18.19 -0.64 2.33
C PHE A 17 17.92 -1.94 1.56
N SER A 18 17.73 -3.04 2.28
CA SER A 18 17.38 -4.35 1.72
C SER A 18 15.86 -4.57 1.76
N LEU A 19 15.28 -4.90 0.62
CA LEU A 19 13.85 -5.17 0.48
C LEU A 19 13.43 -6.45 1.17
N SER A 20 14.20 -7.53 1.01
CA SER A 20 13.94 -8.80 1.69
C SER A 20 13.98 -8.63 3.20
N THR A 21 14.92 -7.83 3.72
CA THR A 21 15.00 -7.50 5.14
C THR A 21 13.77 -6.72 5.60
N LEU A 22 13.32 -5.73 4.83
CA LEU A 22 12.11 -4.97 5.14
C LEU A 22 10.86 -5.87 5.11
N ALA A 23 10.69 -6.65 4.05
CA ALA A 23 9.55 -7.57 3.89
C ALA A 23 9.49 -8.60 5.01
N GLN A 24 10.62 -9.25 5.33
CA GLN A 24 10.72 -10.22 6.41
C GLN A 24 10.38 -9.59 7.77
N ALA A 25 10.86 -8.38 8.04
CA ALA A 25 10.57 -7.68 9.28
C ALA A 25 9.07 -7.34 9.40
N ILE A 26 8.44 -6.87 8.32
CA ILE A 26 6.98 -6.63 8.26
C ILE A 26 6.22 -7.92 8.55
N GLU A 27 6.60 -9.03 7.91
CA GLU A 27 5.93 -10.32 8.13
C GLU A 27 6.01 -10.78 9.59
N VAL A 28 7.18 -10.66 10.22
CA VAL A 28 7.36 -11.12 11.60
C VAL A 28 6.61 -10.23 12.59
N GLU A 29 6.66 -8.91 12.40
CA GLU A 29 6.21 -7.96 13.43
C GLU A 29 4.78 -7.46 13.23
N ALA A 30 4.23 -7.55 12.02
CA ALA A 30 2.87 -7.16 11.69
C ALA A 30 2.14 -8.33 10.98
N PRO A 31 1.85 -9.43 11.69
CA PRO A 31 1.26 -10.62 11.07
C PRO A 31 -0.15 -10.41 10.49
N GLU A 32 -0.84 -9.36 10.90
CA GLU A 32 -2.12 -8.92 10.34
C GLU A 32 -1.99 -8.33 8.92
N VAL A 33 -0.79 -8.01 8.44
CA VAL A 33 -0.57 -7.53 7.06
C VAL A 33 -0.70 -8.70 6.10
N VAL A 34 -1.72 -8.66 5.24
CA VAL A 34 -1.96 -9.66 4.20
C VAL A 34 -1.03 -9.43 3.01
N PHE A 35 -0.91 -8.18 2.57
CA PHE A 35 0.07 -7.78 1.57
C PHE A 35 0.53 -6.34 1.80
N ALA A 36 1.72 -6.02 1.32
CA ALA A 36 2.33 -4.70 1.42
C ALA A 36 3.00 -4.31 0.09
N LEU A 37 2.92 -3.03 -0.24
CA LEU A 37 3.45 -2.43 -1.46
C LEU A 37 4.39 -1.27 -1.09
N LEU A 38 5.60 -1.27 -1.64
CA LEU A 38 6.50 -0.12 -1.62
C LEU A 38 6.09 0.83 -2.73
N LEU A 39 5.85 2.09 -2.40
CA LEU A 39 5.42 3.12 -3.34
C LEU A 39 6.51 4.18 -3.56
N GLY A 40 6.20 5.13 -4.44
CA GLY A 40 6.97 6.36 -4.60
C GLY A 40 8.39 6.15 -5.13
N SER A 41 9.24 7.12 -4.83
CA SER A 41 10.59 7.20 -5.42
C SER A 41 11.52 6.04 -5.01
N ALA A 42 11.27 5.39 -3.87
CA ALA A 42 12.02 4.22 -3.41
C ALA A 42 11.69 2.95 -4.21
N ALA A 43 10.46 2.86 -4.77
CA ALA A 43 10.05 1.75 -5.62
C ALA A 43 10.67 1.85 -7.04
N GLU A 44 10.85 3.07 -7.54
CA GLU A 44 11.36 3.35 -8.88
C GLU A 44 12.90 3.33 -8.99
N ALA A 45 13.62 3.40 -7.87
CA ALA A 45 15.08 3.56 -7.85
C ALA A 45 15.90 2.35 -8.36
N GLN A 46 15.24 1.37 -9.00
CA GLN A 46 15.92 0.29 -9.70
C GLN A 46 16.33 0.77 -11.09
N ASP A 47 17.64 0.75 -11.39
CA ASP A 47 18.25 0.79 -12.73
C ASP A 47 19.18 1.98 -13.00
N LEU A 48 20.33 2.01 -12.33
CA LEU A 48 21.49 2.75 -12.88
C LEU A 48 22.77 1.91 -13.01
N GLY A 49 22.72 0.59 -12.86
CA GLY A 49 23.90 -0.25 -13.05
C GLY A 49 23.57 -1.68 -13.41
N GLY A 50 23.69 -2.01 -14.70
CA GLY A 50 23.46 -3.34 -15.23
C GLY A 50 24.43 -4.38 -14.64
N ASP A 51 23.95 -5.14 -13.68
CA ASP A 51 24.25 -6.55 -13.51
C ASP A 51 23.10 -7.14 -12.68
N HIS A 52 22.44 -8.20 -13.17
CA HIS A 52 21.19 -8.74 -12.62
C HIS A 52 21.30 -9.36 -11.21
N GLY A 53 22.34 -9.01 -10.43
CA GLY A 53 22.69 -9.59 -9.15
C GLY A 53 22.23 -8.82 -7.90
N ALA A 54 21.74 -7.58 -8.00
CA ALA A 54 21.36 -6.77 -6.82
C ALA A 54 19.86 -6.43 -6.76
N ALA A 55 18.97 -7.38 -7.10
CA ALA A 55 17.51 -7.19 -7.07
C ALA A 55 16.92 -6.85 -5.68
N ASP A 56 17.72 -7.03 -4.61
CA ASP A 56 17.29 -6.86 -3.22
C ASP A 56 17.61 -5.49 -2.62
N THR A 57 18.52 -4.71 -3.22
CA THR A 57 18.90 -3.41 -2.69
C THR A 57 18.04 -2.31 -3.32
N CYS A 58 17.36 -1.54 -2.48
CA CYS A 58 16.69 -0.30 -2.84
C CYS A 58 17.40 0.90 -2.22
N THR A 59 17.07 2.10 -2.69
CA THR A 59 17.58 3.34 -2.12
C THR A 59 16.45 4.33 -2.01
N VAL A 60 16.28 4.91 -0.81
CA VAL A 60 15.44 6.09 -0.64
C VAL A 60 16.26 7.30 -1.08
N PRO A 61 15.82 8.09 -2.09
CA PRO A 61 16.57 9.28 -2.50
C PRO A 61 16.74 10.29 -1.37
N ALA A 62 17.77 11.13 -1.49
CA ALA A 62 18.01 12.19 -0.53
C ALA A 62 16.77 13.10 -0.38
N ARG A 63 16.37 13.36 0.87
CA ARG A 63 15.20 14.16 1.25
C ARG A 63 13.85 13.58 0.80
N SER A 64 13.80 12.30 0.43
CA SER A 64 12.56 11.56 0.23
C SER A 64 12.16 10.79 1.49
N ASP A 65 10.88 10.52 1.59
CA ASP A 65 10.24 9.59 2.52
C ASP A 65 10.19 8.17 1.95
N LEU A 66 9.81 7.22 2.81
CA LEU A 66 9.53 5.85 2.45
C LEU A 66 8.02 5.62 2.46
N ASP A 67 7.41 5.51 1.28
CA ASP A 67 5.97 5.26 1.15
C ASP A 67 5.66 3.76 1.16
N ILE A 68 4.83 3.30 2.09
CA ILE A 68 4.37 1.91 2.17
C ILE A 68 2.85 1.89 2.23
N ALA A 69 2.23 1.08 1.38
CA ALA A 69 0.81 0.78 1.48
C ALA A 69 0.61 -0.66 1.96
N VAL A 70 -0.23 -0.84 2.98
CA VAL A 70 -0.53 -2.16 3.56
C VAL A 70 -2.01 -2.48 3.47
N TYR A 71 -2.33 -3.75 3.26
CA TYR A 71 -3.67 -4.28 3.38
C TYR A 71 -3.72 -5.25 4.55
N LEU A 72 -4.61 -4.98 5.49
CA LEU A 72 -4.75 -5.71 6.75
C LEU A 72 -5.84 -6.78 6.64
N GLU A 73 -5.66 -7.85 7.38
CA GLU A 73 -6.69 -8.85 7.58
C GLU A 73 -7.82 -8.22 8.40
N ALA A 74 -9.03 -8.20 7.85
CA ALA A 74 -10.17 -7.61 8.54
C ALA A 74 -10.61 -8.53 9.70
N PRO A 75 -10.88 -7.99 10.90
CA PRO A 75 -11.47 -8.79 11.97
C PRO A 75 -12.82 -9.34 11.49
N PRO A 76 -13.16 -10.60 11.84
CA PRO A 76 -14.34 -11.29 11.31
C PRO A 76 -15.67 -10.54 11.56
N GLU A 77 -15.72 -9.65 12.56
CA GLU A 77 -16.91 -8.90 12.95
C GLU A 77 -17.14 -7.61 12.15
N SER A 78 -16.14 -7.12 11.41
CA SER A 78 -16.26 -5.91 10.58
C SER A 78 -16.97 -6.15 9.23
N ASN A 79 -17.27 -7.41 8.90
CA ASN A 79 -17.89 -7.82 7.63
C ASN A 79 -19.43 -7.66 7.57
N THR A 80 -20.02 -6.80 8.40
CA THR A 80 -21.47 -6.85 8.65
C THR A 80 -22.38 -6.23 7.59
N ALA A 81 -21.92 -5.48 6.57
CA ALA A 81 -22.90 -4.77 5.74
C ALA A 81 -22.52 -4.36 4.31
N THR A 82 -21.89 -5.20 3.47
CA THR A 82 -22.04 -5.06 1.99
C THR A 82 -21.76 -6.36 1.23
N ALA A 83 -22.31 -7.48 1.67
CA ALA A 83 -22.32 -8.73 0.90
C ALA A 83 -23.35 -8.65 -0.25
N THR A 84 -23.20 -7.70 -1.17
CA THR A 84 -23.91 -7.76 -2.47
C THR A 84 -23.05 -8.59 -3.41
N SER A 85 -23.47 -9.84 -3.62
CA SER A 85 -23.01 -10.76 -4.66
C SER A 85 -21.61 -11.38 -4.45
N ARG A 86 -21.51 -12.34 -3.51
CA ARG A 86 -20.52 -13.42 -3.66
C ARG A 86 -21.13 -14.51 -4.52
N VAL A 87 -20.59 -14.70 -5.72
CA VAL A 87 -20.70 -15.98 -6.44
C VAL A 87 -19.98 -17.03 -5.58
N PRO A 88 -20.61 -18.18 -5.28
CA PRO A 88 -19.99 -19.20 -4.44
C PRO A 88 -18.81 -19.83 -5.21
N VAL A 89 -17.59 -19.48 -4.80
CA VAL A 89 -16.38 -20.22 -5.20
C VAL A 89 -16.18 -21.36 -4.21
N ALA A 90 -15.81 -22.52 -4.75
CA ALA A 90 -15.82 -23.82 -4.08
C ALA A 90 -14.95 -23.91 -2.81
N SER A 91 -15.38 -24.82 -1.94
CA SER A 91 -14.95 -25.12 -0.57
C SER A 91 -13.48 -24.87 -0.18
N PRO A 92 -13.23 -24.36 1.06
CA PRO A 92 -11.89 -24.20 1.60
C PRO A 92 -11.28 -25.54 2.01
N VAL A 93 -10.01 -25.72 1.65
CA VAL A 93 -9.11 -26.71 2.24
C VAL A 93 -8.95 -26.39 3.73
N PRO A 94 -8.98 -27.38 4.65
CA PRO A 94 -8.82 -27.11 6.08
C PRO A 94 -7.37 -26.70 6.38
N ALA A 95 -7.14 -25.39 6.44
CA ALA A 95 -5.91 -24.83 6.97
C ALA A 95 -5.80 -25.18 8.47
N THR A 96 -4.63 -25.66 8.85
CA THR A 96 -4.29 -26.03 10.23
C THR A 96 -4.46 -24.78 11.10
N ALA A 97 -5.49 -24.77 11.94
CA ALA A 97 -5.87 -23.61 12.75
C ALA A 97 -4.82 -23.37 13.85
N ALA A 98 -3.77 -22.62 13.51
CA ALA A 98 -3.02 -21.86 14.51
C ALA A 98 -4.04 -20.99 15.24
N THR A 99 -4.00 -21.01 16.57
CA THR A 99 -4.82 -20.12 17.40
C THR A 99 -4.62 -18.69 16.88
N PRO A 100 -5.68 -17.99 16.44
CA PRO A 100 -5.53 -16.64 15.93
C PRO A 100 -5.01 -15.79 17.08
N ALA A 101 -3.76 -15.32 16.94
CA ALA A 101 -3.28 -14.25 17.78
C ALA A 101 -4.32 -13.12 17.68
N ALA A 102 -4.72 -12.55 18.82
CA ALA A 102 -5.70 -11.48 18.83
C ALA A 102 -5.24 -10.40 17.84
N LEU A 103 -6.10 -10.06 16.88
CA LEU A 103 -5.81 -9.01 15.90
C LEU A 103 -5.52 -7.73 16.67
N ARG A 104 -4.37 -7.14 16.37
CA ARG A 104 -3.97 -5.85 16.92
C ARG A 104 -4.90 -4.75 16.44
N SER A 105 -4.94 -3.63 17.16
CA SER A 105 -5.63 -2.45 16.63
C SER A 105 -4.88 -1.89 15.43
N GLU A 106 -5.59 -1.18 14.55
CA GLU A 106 -5.00 -0.50 13.38
C GLU A 106 -3.82 0.42 13.78
N LEU A 107 -3.96 1.12 14.91
CA LEU A 107 -2.92 1.99 15.44
C LEU A 107 -1.67 1.20 15.89
N ASP A 108 -1.86 0.06 16.57
CA ASP A 108 -0.73 -0.78 17.00
C ASP A 108 0.02 -1.35 15.78
N THR A 109 -0.70 -1.69 14.70
CA THR A 109 -0.10 -2.12 13.44
C THR A 109 0.73 -0.99 12.81
N LEU A 110 0.20 0.23 12.74
CA LEU A 110 0.94 1.39 12.24
C LEU A 110 2.22 1.65 13.04
N LEU A 111 2.13 1.64 14.37
CA LEU A 111 3.30 1.84 15.24
C LEU A 111 4.35 0.73 15.07
N ALA A 112 3.91 -0.53 14.89
CA ALA A 112 4.82 -1.63 14.60
C ALA A 112 5.52 -1.45 13.24
N LEU A 113 4.79 -1.04 12.21
CA LEU A 113 5.34 -0.79 10.88
C LEU A 113 6.31 0.39 10.87
N GLU A 114 6.01 1.48 11.59
CA GLU A 114 6.94 2.60 11.75
C GLU A 114 8.24 2.16 12.43
N ALA A 115 8.15 1.35 13.49
CA ALA A 115 9.32 0.81 14.19
C ALA A 115 10.16 -0.12 13.29
N VAL A 116 9.51 -0.93 12.44
CA VAL A 116 10.18 -1.74 11.42
C VAL A 116 10.92 -0.84 10.42
N CYS A 117 10.26 0.19 9.90
CA CYS A 117 10.85 1.11 8.92
C CYS A 117 12.05 1.86 9.50
N GLU A 118 11.95 2.42 10.71
CA GLU A 118 13.06 3.13 11.35
C GLU A 118 14.26 2.20 11.59
N ARG A 119 14.02 0.93 11.92
CA ARG A 119 15.10 -0.03 12.13
C ARG A 119 15.77 -0.48 10.84
N VAL A 120 15.01 -0.67 9.76
CA VAL A 120 15.52 -1.18 8.47
C VAL A 120 16.05 -0.05 7.58
N VAL A 121 15.47 1.14 7.67
CA VAL A 121 15.79 2.33 6.87
C VAL A 121 15.97 3.54 7.81
N PRO A 122 17.03 3.56 8.64
CA PRO A 122 17.20 4.54 9.71
C PRO A 122 17.31 5.98 9.19
N GLY A 123 16.69 6.91 9.91
CA GLY A 123 16.71 8.33 9.58
C GLY A 123 15.86 8.72 8.36
N VAL A 124 15.03 7.80 7.85
CA VAL A 124 14.02 8.07 6.83
C VAL A 124 12.64 7.99 7.46
N ARG A 125 11.84 9.03 7.25
CA ARG A 125 10.44 9.02 7.66
C ARG A 125 9.64 8.07 6.76
N ALA A 126 8.87 7.17 7.36
CA ALA A 126 7.93 6.34 6.64
C ALA A 126 6.53 6.97 6.61
N ASP A 127 5.90 6.96 5.44
CA ASP A 127 4.49 7.27 5.25
C ASP A 127 3.73 5.98 4.95
N ILE A 128 2.93 5.54 5.92
CA ILE A 128 2.23 4.25 5.85
C ILE A 128 0.74 4.49 5.61
N GLY A 129 0.22 3.95 4.50
CA GLY A 129 -1.20 4.03 4.13
C GLY A 129 -1.91 2.68 4.28
N ILE A 130 -3.11 2.69 4.84
CA ILE A 130 -3.93 1.48 5.01
C ILE A 130 -4.97 1.37 3.91
N LEU A 131 -4.81 0.35 3.06
CA LEU A 131 -5.61 0.16 1.85
C LEU A 131 -7.05 -0.27 2.14
N ASN A 132 -7.34 -0.81 3.32
CA ASN A 132 -8.68 -1.21 3.75
C ASN A 132 -9.66 -0.03 3.75
N SER A 133 -9.19 1.15 4.16
CA SER A 133 -10.00 2.37 4.34
C SER A 133 -9.60 3.52 3.39
N ALA A 134 -8.54 3.35 2.61
CA ALA A 134 -8.06 4.37 1.69
C ALA A 134 -9.05 4.68 0.55
N GLY A 135 -8.99 5.93 0.07
CA GLY A 135 -9.72 6.37 -1.11
C GLY A 135 -9.27 5.63 -2.38
N VAL A 136 -10.18 5.52 -3.34
CA VAL A 136 -9.98 4.75 -4.59
C VAL A 136 -8.77 5.23 -5.39
N VAL A 137 -8.50 6.53 -5.45
CA VAL A 137 -7.33 7.08 -6.15
C VAL A 137 -6.03 6.57 -5.54
N TYR A 138 -5.87 6.69 -4.21
CA TYR A 138 -4.67 6.20 -3.52
C TYR A 138 -4.52 4.68 -3.66
N ARG A 139 -5.61 3.93 -3.55
CA ARG A 139 -5.61 2.47 -3.77
C ARG A 139 -5.14 2.13 -5.18
N TYR A 140 -5.61 2.86 -6.19
CA TYR A 140 -5.23 2.64 -7.59
C TYR A 140 -3.76 3.03 -7.84
N GLU A 141 -3.31 4.17 -7.31
CA GLU A 141 -1.90 4.57 -7.36
C GLU A 141 -0.98 3.52 -6.71
N SER A 142 -1.44 2.93 -5.59
CA SER A 142 -0.69 1.89 -4.89
C SER A 142 -0.44 0.64 -5.76
N LEU A 143 -1.30 0.34 -6.74
CA LEU A 143 -1.12 -0.80 -7.65
C LEU A 143 0.11 -0.68 -8.55
N ASN A 144 0.66 0.53 -8.72
CA ASN A 144 1.93 0.75 -9.43
C ASN A 144 3.16 0.51 -8.54
N GLY A 145 2.94 0.25 -7.25
CA GLY A 145 3.99 -0.05 -6.29
C GLY A 145 4.64 -1.41 -6.51
N ARG A 146 5.77 -1.61 -5.83
CA ARG A 146 6.46 -2.89 -5.78
C ARG A 146 5.94 -3.73 -4.64
N LEU A 147 5.53 -4.96 -4.93
CA LEU A 147 5.06 -5.91 -3.90
C LEU A 147 6.21 -6.30 -2.96
N LEU A 148 6.04 -6.00 -1.67
CA LEU A 148 6.98 -6.35 -0.59
C LEU A 148 6.59 -7.66 0.08
N VAL A 149 5.32 -7.77 0.48
CA VAL A 149 4.76 -8.91 1.22
C VAL A 149 3.50 -9.37 0.49
N ASN A 150 3.29 -10.68 0.38
CA ASN A 150 2.07 -11.24 -0.19
C ASN A 150 1.75 -12.61 0.40
N ARG A 151 0.99 -12.62 1.49
CA ARG A 151 0.58 -13.84 2.20
C ARG A 151 -0.62 -14.51 1.58
N ASP A 152 -1.49 -13.72 0.98
CA ASP A 152 -2.69 -14.19 0.29
C ASP A 152 -2.76 -13.59 -1.12
N PRO A 153 -2.23 -14.31 -2.12
CA PRO A 153 -2.27 -13.87 -3.52
C PRO A 153 -3.70 -13.69 -4.06
N GLU A 154 -4.69 -14.42 -3.54
CA GLU A 154 -6.08 -14.28 -3.96
C GLU A 154 -6.68 -12.97 -3.43
N ALA A 155 -6.41 -12.63 -2.17
CA ALA A 155 -6.80 -11.34 -1.61
C ALA A 155 -6.18 -10.17 -2.40
N TYR A 156 -4.90 -10.27 -2.77
CA TYR A 156 -4.25 -9.27 -3.62
C TYR A 156 -4.91 -9.16 -5.01
N ALA A 157 -5.15 -10.29 -5.68
CA ALA A 157 -5.81 -10.29 -7.00
C ALA A 157 -7.24 -9.72 -6.94
N ALA A 158 -7.99 -10.05 -5.89
CA ALA A 158 -9.31 -9.50 -5.63
C ALA A 158 -9.25 -7.98 -5.39
N PHE A 159 -8.31 -7.52 -4.56
CA PHE A 159 -8.06 -6.10 -4.32
C PHE A 159 -7.73 -5.36 -5.61
N PHE A 160 -6.82 -5.91 -6.44
CA PHE A 160 -6.42 -5.33 -7.72
C PHE A 160 -7.64 -5.16 -8.64
N SER A 161 -8.38 -6.24 -8.89
CA SER A 161 -9.55 -6.24 -9.77
C SER A 161 -10.66 -5.30 -9.30
N LEU A 162 -10.94 -5.27 -7.99
CA LEU A 162 -11.93 -4.35 -7.43
C LEU A 162 -11.49 -2.89 -7.58
N THR A 163 -10.23 -2.59 -7.24
CA THR A 163 -9.69 -1.23 -7.27
C THR A 163 -9.71 -0.66 -8.69
N CYS A 164 -9.32 -1.44 -9.71
CA CYS A 164 -9.40 -1.00 -11.12
C CYS A 164 -10.83 -0.62 -11.52
N ARG A 165 -11.82 -1.47 -11.22
CA ARG A 165 -13.23 -1.18 -11.54
C ARG A 165 -13.76 0.07 -10.83
N MET A 166 -13.44 0.23 -9.55
CA MET A 166 -13.83 1.41 -8.78
C MET A 166 -13.20 2.69 -9.37
N TYR A 167 -11.93 2.62 -9.78
CA TYR A 167 -11.25 3.76 -10.37
C TYR A 167 -11.85 4.14 -11.74
N GLU A 168 -12.10 3.17 -12.61
CA GLU A 168 -12.79 3.39 -13.89
C GLU A 168 -14.16 4.04 -13.70
N GLU A 169 -14.97 3.56 -12.75
CA GLU A 169 -16.26 4.15 -12.41
C GLU A 169 -16.12 5.60 -11.92
N GLN A 170 -15.13 5.87 -11.07
CA GLN A 170 -14.86 7.22 -10.57
C GLN A 170 -14.44 8.18 -11.70
N ILE A 171 -13.60 7.72 -12.64
CA ILE A 171 -13.21 8.52 -13.81
C ILE A 171 -14.43 8.84 -14.68
N LEU A 172 -15.29 7.85 -14.97
CA LEU A 172 -16.54 8.07 -15.71
C LEU A 172 -17.45 9.09 -15.02
N HIS A 173 -17.51 9.06 -13.68
CA HIS A 173 -18.26 10.04 -12.91
C HIS A 173 -17.68 11.45 -13.07
N PHE A 174 -16.36 11.61 -12.96
CA PHE A 174 -15.69 12.90 -13.16
C PHE A 174 -15.88 13.45 -14.57
N GLU A 175 -15.77 12.62 -15.61
CA GLU A 175 -16.01 13.03 -16.99
C GLU A 175 -17.44 13.55 -17.20
N ARG A 176 -18.44 12.89 -16.61
CA ARG A 176 -19.83 13.37 -16.62
C ARG A 176 -19.97 14.73 -15.95
N GLN A 177 -19.38 14.90 -14.76
CA GLN A 177 -19.42 16.19 -14.06
C GLN A 177 -18.76 17.31 -14.88
N LEU A 178 -17.61 17.06 -15.51
CA LEU A 178 -16.93 18.03 -16.36
C LEU A 178 -17.77 18.43 -17.57
N ARG A 179 -18.42 17.46 -18.22
CA ARG A 179 -19.36 17.72 -19.31
C ARG A 179 -20.52 18.61 -18.85
N TYR A 180 -21.18 18.30 -17.74
CA TYR A 180 -22.29 19.12 -17.24
C TYR A 180 -21.86 20.55 -16.91
N ARG A 181 -20.66 20.74 -16.35
CA ARG A 181 -20.12 22.09 -16.09
C ARG A 181 -19.88 22.87 -17.39
N ARG A 182 -19.39 22.22 -18.44
CA ARG A 182 -19.17 22.83 -19.76
C ARG A 182 -20.49 23.24 -20.42
N GLU A 183 -21.49 22.35 -20.38
CA GLU A 183 -22.83 22.62 -20.92
C GLU A 183 -23.50 23.78 -20.18
N ALA A 184 -23.44 23.80 -18.84
CA ALA A 184 -23.97 24.90 -18.03
C ALA A 184 -23.29 26.24 -18.32
N ALA A 185 -21.98 26.26 -18.55
CA ALA A 185 -21.24 27.47 -18.91
C ALA A 185 -21.54 27.98 -20.33
N SER A 186 -22.10 27.12 -21.20
CA SER A 186 -22.44 27.45 -22.60
C SER A 186 -23.88 27.94 -22.80
N THR A 187 -24.71 27.93 -21.75
CA THR A 187 -26.09 28.42 -21.82
C THR A 187 -26.09 29.94 -21.57
N PRO A 188 -26.46 30.77 -22.57
CA PRO A 188 -26.40 32.23 -22.49
C PRO A 188 -27.47 32.85 -21.58
#